data_AF-A0A925ZJW1-F1
#
_entry.id   AF-A0A925ZJW1-F1
#
_cell.length_a   1.000
_cell.length_b   1.000
_cell.length_c   1.000
_cell.angle_alpha   90.00
_cell.angle_beta   90.00
_cell.angle_gamma   90.00
#
_symmetry.space_group_name_H-M   'P 1'
#
loop_
_entity.id
_entity.type
_entity.pdbx_description
1 polymer ?
#
loop_
_entity_poly.entity_id
_entity_poly.type
_entity_poly.pdbx_seq_one_letter_code
_entity_poly.pdbx_strand_id
1 'polypeptide(L)'
;TGLVAHAYTRYLGDLAGGRMLRRRVSESLGLDASALSFYAFPGIDDVASFAGVYRATIDALGARLATPNAVIEEAALAFSLNIELSDAVARAERT
;
A
#
# COMPACT_ATOMS: atom_id res chain seq x y z
N THR A 1 -3.27 8.94 15.61
CA THR A 1 -1.90 8.65 15.14
C THR A 1 -1.85 7.42 14.26
N GLY A 2 -2.57 6.33 14.58
CA GLY A 2 -2.50 5.12 13.74
C GLY A 2 -2.97 5.28 12.29
N LEU A 3 -3.89 6.19 11.99
CA LEU A 3 -4.36 6.41 10.62
C LEU A 3 -3.23 6.73 9.63
N VAL A 4 -2.24 7.55 10.01
CA VAL A 4 -1.12 7.86 9.11
C VAL A 4 -0.22 6.65 8.88
N ALA A 5 -0.06 5.78 9.88
CA ALA A 5 0.70 4.54 9.74
C ALA A 5 0.04 3.58 8.74
N HIS A 6 -1.27 3.39 8.82
CA HIS A 6 -2.02 2.55 7.88
C HIS A 6 -2.02 3.15 6.46
N ALA A 7 -2.19 4.47 6.35
CA ALA A 7 -2.14 5.17 5.07
C ALA A 7 -0.75 5.09 4.41
N TYR A 8 0.33 5.15 5.20
CA TYR A 8 1.70 4.90 4.75
C TYR A 8 1.83 3.47 4.22
N THR A 9 1.47 2.47 5.02
CA THR A 9 1.65 1.06 4.66
C THR A 9 0.86 0.67 3.40
N ARG A 10 -0.38 1.16 3.26
CA ARG A 10 -1.22 0.82 2.11
C ARG A 10 -0.90 1.63 0.86
N TYR A 11 -1.08 2.95 0.89
CA TYR A 11 -1.06 3.74 -0.33
C TYR A 11 0.35 3.87 -0.93
N LEU A 12 1.38 3.98 -0.10
CA LEU A 12 2.76 4.02 -0.58
C LEU A 12 3.18 2.67 -1.17
N GLY A 13 2.70 1.57 -0.58
CA GLY A 13 2.84 0.22 -1.12
C GLY A 13 2.15 0.04 -2.47
N ASP A 14 0.91 0.53 -2.59
CA ASP A 14 0.12 0.44 -3.83
C ASP A 14 0.76 1.27 -4.96
N LEU A 15 1.26 2.47 -4.67
CA LEU A 15 1.96 3.33 -5.64
C LEU A 15 3.30 2.74 -6.09
N ALA A 16 4.04 2.10 -5.18
CA ALA A 16 5.35 1.51 -5.49
C ALA A 16 5.25 0.14 -6.18
N GLY A 17 4.41 -0.76 -5.67
CA GLY A 17 4.29 -2.16 -6.11
C GLY A 17 3.12 -2.45 -7.03
N GLY A 18 2.10 -1.59 -7.06
CA GLY A 18 0.84 -1.83 -7.78
C GLY A 18 1.02 -2.02 -9.29
N ARG A 19 2.00 -1.33 -9.90
CA ARG A 19 2.32 -1.52 -11.33
C ARG A 19 2.82 -2.94 -11.62
N MET A 20 3.68 -3.49 -10.76
CA MET A 20 4.20 -4.85 -10.92
C MET A 20 3.07 -5.87 -10.73
N LEU A 21 2.28 -5.72 -9.68
CA LEU A 21 1.17 -6.63 -9.37
C LEU A 21 0.10 -6.59 -10.47
N ARG A 22 -0.29 -5.39 -10.93
CA ARG A 22 -1.21 -5.21 -12.06
C ARG A 22 -0.78 -6.00 -13.28
N ARG A 23 0.50 -5.89 -13.66
CA ARG A 23 1.05 -6.60 -14.82
C ARG A 23 0.98 -8.12 -14.62
N ARG A 24 1.45 -8.61 -13.48
CA ARG A 24 1.45 -10.05 -13.18
C ARG A 24 0.04 -10.64 -13.16
N VAL A 25 -0.90 -9.97 -12.51
CA VAL A 25 -2.29 -10.43 -12.39
C VAL A 25 -3.00 -10.42 -13.75
N SER A 26 -2.77 -9.38 -14.56
CA SER A 26 -3.28 -9.33 -15.94
C SER A 26 -2.75 -10.50 -16.79
N GLU A 27 -1.44 -10.73 -16.77
CA GLU A 27 -0.78 -11.80 -17.53
C GLU A 27 -1.20 -13.21 -17.04
N SER A 28 -1.25 -13.44 -15.72
CA SER A 28 -1.53 -14.77 -15.17
C SER A 28 -2.98 -15.21 -15.29
N LEU A 29 -3.92 -14.25 -15.28
CA LEU A 29 -5.37 -14.53 -15.26
C LEU A 29 -6.08 -14.10 -16.55
N GLY A 30 -5.37 -13.53 -17.52
CA GLY A 30 -5.97 -13.04 -18.77
C GLY A 30 -6.99 -11.92 -18.54
N LEU A 31 -6.75 -11.06 -17.54
CA LEU A 31 -7.71 -10.03 -17.13
C LEU A 31 -7.55 -8.72 -17.91
N ASP A 32 -8.69 -8.17 -18.31
CA ASP A 32 -8.79 -6.86 -18.92
C ASP A 32 -8.56 -5.72 -17.90
N ALA A 33 -8.24 -4.53 -18.41
CA ALA A 33 -7.96 -3.36 -17.58
C ALA A 33 -9.12 -2.97 -16.64
N SER A 34 -10.37 -3.27 -17.03
CA SER A 34 -11.57 -3.01 -16.21
C SER A 34 -11.59 -3.82 -14.90
N ALA A 35 -11.00 -5.02 -14.88
CA ALA A 35 -10.87 -5.87 -13.71
C ALA A 35 -9.67 -5.50 -12.81
N LEU A 36 -8.89 -4.49 -13.19
CA LEU A 36 -7.64 -4.08 -12.54
C LEU A 36 -7.69 -2.63 -12.04
N SER A 37 -8.90 -2.09 -11.85
CA SER A 37 -9.13 -0.69 -11.45
C SER A 37 -8.49 -0.33 -10.11
N PHE A 38 -8.30 -1.30 -9.22
CA PHE A 38 -7.57 -1.12 -7.97
C PHE A 38 -6.13 -0.59 -8.18
N TYR A 39 -5.48 -0.98 -9.27
CA TYR A 39 -4.12 -0.54 -9.61
C TYR A 39 -4.11 0.66 -10.58
N ALA A 40 -5.25 1.27 -10.83
CA ALA A 40 -5.39 2.46 -11.68
C ALA A 40 -5.53 3.71 -10.80
N PHE A 41 -4.66 4.69 -11.03
CA PHE A 41 -4.67 5.96 -10.31
C PHE A 41 -4.94 7.13 -11.28
N PRO A 42 -6.15 7.26 -11.84
CA PRO A 42 -6.43 8.23 -12.90
C PRO A 42 -6.30 9.70 -12.48
N GLY A 43 -6.29 9.99 -11.18
CA GLY A 43 -6.02 11.34 -10.65
C GLY A 43 -4.55 11.63 -10.37
N ILE A 44 -3.63 10.74 -10.76
CA ILE A 44 -2.19 10.86 -10.51
C ILE A 44 -1.45 10.74 -11.84
N ASP A 45 -0.96 11.86 -12.36
CA ASP A 45 -0.24 11.90 -13.65
C ASP A 45 1.15 11.26 -13.56
N ASP A 46 1.90 11.58 -12.49
CA ASP A 46 3.22 11.01 -12.21
C ASP A 46 3.22 10.33 -10.84
N VAL A 47 3.09 9.00 -10.86
CA VAL A 47 3.09 8.15 -9.67
C VAL A 47 4.37 8.27 -8.86
N ALA A 48 5.53 8.41 -9.50
CA ALA A 48 6.80 8.47 -8.79
C ALA A 48 6.95 9.81 -8.05
N SER A 49 6.64 10.91 -8.74
CA SER A 49 6.62 12.25 -8.14
C SER A 49 5.60 12.33 -7.01
N PHE A 50 4.38 11.83 -7.23
CA PHE A 50 3.33 11.80 -6.21
C PHE A 50 3.74 10.98 -4.98
N ALA A 51 4.32 9.79 -5.16
CA ALA A 51 4.80 8.97 -4.06
C ALA A 51 5.89 9.67 -3.24
N GLY A 52 6.78 10.43 -3.91
CA GLY A 52 7.79 11.26 -3.26
C GLY A 52 7.17 12.35 -2.37
N VAL A 53 6.22 13.13 -2.92
CA VAL A 53 5.51 14.18 -2.18
C VAL A 53 4.71 13.59 -1.01
N TYR A 54 4.01 12.49 -1.26
CA TYR A 54 3.18 11.82 -0.26
C TYR A 54 4.02 11.29 0.91
N ARG A 55 5.19 10.69 0.63
CA ARG A 55 6.15 10.27 1.66
C ARG A 55 6.66 11.45 2.49
N ALA A 56 7.14 12.51 1.82
CA ALA A 56 7.65 13.69 2.51
C ALA A 56 6.59 14.36 3.41
N THR A 57 5.33 14.35 2.97
CA THR A 57 4.19 14.87 3.76
C THR A 57 3.94 14.03 5.01
N ILE A 58 3.99 12.70 4.89
CA ILE A 58 3.86 11.78 6.03
C ILE A 58 5.02 11.96 7.02
N ASP A 59 6.25 12.07 6.53
CA ASP A 59 7.44 12.27 7.37
C ASP A 59 7.34 13.58 8.17
N ALA A 60 6.93 14.67 7.49
CA ALA A 60 6.73 15.96 8.13
C ALA A 60 5.60 15.94 9.17
N LEU A 61 4.51 15.20 8.89
CA LEU A 61 3.42 15.01 9.85
C LEU A 61 3.89 14.20 11.06
N GLY A 62 4.60 13.10 10.83
CA GLY A 62 5.14 12.21 11.85
C GLY A 62 6.06 12.93 12.83
N ALA A 63 6.95 13.79 12.32
CA ALA A 63 7.87 14.61 13.11
C ALA A 63 7.17 15.62 14.03
N ARG A 64 5.91 16.00 13.73
CA ARG A 64 5.10 16.93 14.53
C ARG A 64 4.26 16.24 15.60
N LEU A 65 4.17 14.92 15.59
CA LEU A 65 3.38 14.17 16.57
C LEU A 65 4.14 14.10 17.90
N ALA A 66 3.40 14.11 19.01
CA ALA A 66 3.97 13.94 20.34
C ALA A 66 4.66 12.57 20.52
N THR A 67 4.25 11.57 19.73
CA THR A 67 4.74 10.19 19.81
C THR A 67 5.07 9.62 18.41
N PRO A 68 6.18 10.03 17.77
CA PRO A 68 6.54 9.52 16.45
C PRO A 68 6.80 8.00 16.44
N ASN A 69 7.38 7.46 17.52
CA ASN A 69 7.63 6.01 17.65
C ASN A 69 6.34 5.18 17.60
N ALA A 70 5.23 5.69 18.18
CA ALA A 70 3.95 5.00 18.13
C ALA A 70 3.40 4.86 16.69
N VAL A 71 3.77 5.78 15.77
CA VAL A 71 3.41 5.66 14.35
C VAL A 71 4.23 4.56 13.67
N ILE A 72 5.51 4.44 14.03
CA ILE A 72 6.40 3.40 13.49
C ILE A 72 5.93 2.02 13.96
N GLU A 73 5.61 1.87 15.25
CA GLU A 73 5.08 0.63 15.82
C GLU A 73 3.75 0.23 15.16
N GLU A 74 2.84 1.19 14.97
CA GLU A 74 1.58 0.92 14.25
C GLU A 74 1.82 0.56 12.78
N ALA A 75 2.80 1.16 12.11
CA ALA A 75 3.11 0.84 10.71
C ALA A 75 3.64 -0.59 10.59
N ALA A 76 4.47 -1.03 11.54
CA ALA A 76 4.93 -2.41 11.64
C ALA A 76 3.76 -3.37 11.89
N LEU A 77 2.83 -3.02 12.77
CA LEU A 77 1.60 -3.81 12.98
C LEU A 77 0.77 -3.90 11.69
N ALA A 78 0.52 -2.77 11.02
CA ALA A 78 -0.21 -2.73 9.75
C ALA A 78 0.45 -3.62 8.68
N PHE A 79 1.79 -3.68 8.66
CA PHE A 79 2.53 -4.56 7.76
C PHE A 79 2.34 -6.04 8.11
N SER A 80 2.45 -6.40 9.40
CA SER A 80 2.18 -7.76 9.89
C SER A 80 0.77 -8.23 9.57
N LEU A 81 -0.25 -7.36 9.70
CA LEU A 81 -1.62 -7.68 9.34
C LEU A 81 -1.80 -7.96 7.85
N ASN A 82 -1.07 -7.26 6.97
CA ASN A 82 -1.09 -7.56 5.52
C ASN A 82 -0.46 -8.93 5.21
N ILE A 83 0.60 -9.31 5.92
CA ILE A 83 1.21 -10.64 5.79
C ILE A 83 0.24 -11.72 6.28
N GLU A 84 -0.33 -11.55 7.47
CA GLU A 84 -1.27 -12.50 8.05
C GLU A 84 -2.49 -12.73 7.15
N LEU A 85 -3.04 -11.65 6.57
CA LEU A 85 -4.12 -11.75 5.59
C LEU A 85 -3.70 -12.55 4.36
N SER A 86 -2.51 -12.29 3.80
CA SER A 86 -2.00 -13.00 2.62
C SER A 86 -1.83 -14.50 2.91
N ASP A 87 -1.29 -14.83 4.08
CA ASP A 87 -1.10 -16.21 4.51
C ASP A 87 -2.45 -16.90 4.78
N ALA A 88 -3.42 -16.18 5.33
CA ALA A 88 -4.77 -16.69 5.57
C ALA A 88 -5.48 -17.04 4.25
N VAL A 89 -5.42 -16.16 3.24
CA VAL A 89 -5.93 -16.42 1.90
C VAL A 89 -5.24 -17.64 1.29
N ALA A 90 -3.91 -17.71 1.35
CA ALA A 90 -3.17 -18.85 0.81
C ALA A 90 -3.54 -20.19 1.48
N ARG A 91 -3.86 -20.19 2.79
CA ARG A 91 -4.34 -21.38 3.50
C ARG A 91 -5.74 -21.79 3.04
N ALA A 92 -6.65 -20.82 2.88
CA ALA A 92 -8.03 -21.07 2.46
C ALA A 92 -8.14 -21.65 1.04
N GLU A 93 -7.25 -21.25 0.13
CA GLU A 93 -7.20 -21.83 -1.24
C GLU A 93 -6.76 -23.30 -1.28
N ARG A 94 -6.19 -23.84 -0.19
CA ARG A 94 -5.71 -25.24 -0.11
C ARG A 94 -6.70 -26.21 0.54
N THR A 95 -7.84 -25.71 1.02
CA THR A 95 -8.90 -26.50 1.68
C THR A 95 -10.10 -26.63 0.77
#